data_AF-A0A9Q3MAZ8-F1
#
_entry.id   AF-A0A9Q3MAZ8-F1
#
_cell.length_a   1.000
_cell.length_b   1.000
_cell.length_c   1.000
_cell.angle_alpha   90.00
_cell.angle_beta   90.00
_cell.angle_gamma   90.00
#
_symmetry.space_group_name_H-M   'P 1'
#
loop_
_entity.id
_entity.type
_entity.pdbx_description
1 polymer ?
#
loop_
_entity_poly.entity_id
_entity_poly.type
_entity_poly.pdbx_seq_one_letter_code
_entity_poly.pdbx_strand_id
1 'polypeptide(L)' 'MFEAAIVLLYGLVAAAAMAVTMLEGWANHDGLTLHRLAGLIACLLWPLTLLLFILHGSVVRLLTRLSRSPA' A
#
# COMPACT_ATOMS: atom_id res chain seq x y z
N MET A 1 10.86 0.38 -14.00
CA MET A 1 10.52 -1.07 -13.83
C MET A 1 10.66 -1.50 -12.38
N PHE A 2 11.73 -1.06 -11.69
CA PHE A 2 11.95 -1.36 -10.28
C PHE A 2 10.86 -0.83 -9.34
N GLU A 3 10.33 0.39 -9.56
CA GLU A 3 9.24 0.90 -8.71
C GLU A 3 7.95 0.07 -8.84
N ALA A 4 7.63 -0.37 -10.06
CA ALA A 4 6.47 -1.24 -10.30
C ALA A 4 6.63 -2.60 -9.62
N ALA A 5 7.84 -3.18 -9.65
CA ALA A 5 8.13 -4.43 -8.95
C ALA A 5 7.99 -4.28 -7.42
N ILE A 6 8.46 -3.16 -6.87
CA ILE A 6 8.29 -2.85 -5.43
C ILE A 6 6.80 -2.73 -5.09
N VAL A 7 6.04 -1.94 -5.85
CA VAL A 7 4.60 -1.75 -5.61
C VAL A 7 3.86 -3.09 -5.68
N LEU A 8 4.18 -3.93 -6.67
CA LEU A 8 3.58 -5.26 -6.81
C LEU A 8 3.94 -6.18 -5.63
N LEU A 9 5.20 -6.19 -5.19
CA LEU A 9 5.62 -7.01 -4.05
C LEU A 9 4.90 -6.59 -2.77
N TYR A 10 4.82 -5.29 -2.49
CA TYR A 10 4.11 -4.77 -1.32
C TYR A 10 2.61 -5.02 -1.40
N GLY A 11 2.00 -4.88 -2.58
CA GLY A 11 0.61 -5.23 -2.81
C GLY A 11 0.34 -6.72 -2.59
N LEU A 12 1.25 -7.59 -3.05
CA LEU A 12 1.12 -9.04 -2.88
C LEU A 12 1.23 -9.45 -1.41
N VAL A 13 2.17 -8.89 -0.67
CA VAL A 13 2.31 -9.12 0.78
C VAL A 13 1.05 -8.67 1.51
N ALA A 14 0.50 -7.50 1.16
CA ALA A 14 -0.75 -7.03 1.74
C ALA A 14 -1.91 -7.98 1.42
N ALA A 15 -2.08 -8.39 0.16
CA ALA A 15 -3.12 -9.32 -0.25
C ALA A 15 -3.00 -10.68 0.46
N ALA A 16 -1.79 -11.21 0.61
CA ALA A 16 -1.54 -12.45 1.34
C ALA A 16 -1.92 -12.32 2.82
N ALA A 17 -1.54 -11.21 3.48
CA ALA A 17 -1.93 -10.95 4.86
C ALA A 17 -3.44 -10.81 5.03
N MET A 18 -4.13 -10.16 4.09
CA MET A 18 -5.60 -10.08 4.08
C MET A 18 -6.24 -11.46 3.95
N ALA A 19 -5.73 -12.28 3.02
CA ALA A 19 -6.24 -13.63 2.79
C ALA A 19 -6.05 -14.54 4.02
N VAL A 20 -4.87 -14.49 4.64
CA VAL A 20 -4.60 -15.23 5.89
C VAL A 20 -5.53 -14.77 7.01
N THR A 21 -5.72 -13.46 7.16
CA THR A 21 -6.64 -12.90 8.18
C THR A 21 -8.07 -13.35 7.95
N MET A 22 -8.56 -13.41 6.71
CA MET A 22 -9.89 -13.94 6.42
C MET A 22 -9.98 -15.44 6.67
N LEU A 23 -8.97 -16.21 6.26
CA LEU A 23 -8.92 -17.65 6.45
C LEU A 23 -8.94 -18.03 7.93
N GLU A 24 -8.16 -17.32 8.74
CA GLU A 24 -8.13 -17.52 10.19
C GLU A 24 -9.49 -17.18 10.83
N GLY A 25 -10.29 -16.31 10.21
CA GLY A 25 -11.57 -15.85 10.78
C GLY A 25 -12.70 -16.80 10.45
N TRP A 26 -12.60 -17.38 9.26
CA TRP A 26 -13.43 -18.52 8.86
C TRP A 26 -13.11 -19.76 9.71
N ALA A 27 -11.83 -20.09 9.87
CA ALA A 27 -11.36 -21.26 10.62
C ALA A 27 -11.75 -21.21 12.10
N ASN A 28 -11.71 -20.03 12.74
CA ASN A 28 -12.07 -19.88 14.15
C ASN A 28 -13.57 -19.61 14.38
N HIS A 29 -14.39 -19.57 13.33
CA HIS A 29 -15.81 -19.19 13.35
C HIS A 29 -16.15 -17.82 13.97
N ASP A 30 -15.13 -17.02 14.28
CA ASP A 30 -15.27 -15.68 14.85
C ASP A 30 -15.57 -14.59 13.79
N GLY A 31 -15.42 -14.92 12.50
CA GLY A 31 -15.64 -13.99 11.41
C GLY A 31 -14.64 -12.81 11.42
N LEU A 32 -15.14 -11.60 11.15
CA LEU A 32 -14.31 -10.38 11.09
C LEU A 32 -14.39 -9.62 12.42
N THR A 33 -13.41 -9.83 13.31
CA THR A 33 -13.33 -9.10 14.58
C THR A 33 -12.73 -7.70 14.42
N LEU A 34 -13.02 -6.78 15.35
CA LEU A 34 -12.43 -5.43 15.35
C LEU A 34 -10.89 -5.45 15.37
N HIS A 35 -10.29 -6.44 16.05
CA HIS A 35 -8.84 -6.62 16.08
C HIS A 35 -8.28 -6.98 14.69
N ARG A 36 -8.96 -7.87 13.96
CA ARG A 36 -8.59 -8.26 12.60
C ARG A 36 -8.77 -7.11 11.62
N LEU A 37 -9.83 -6.30 11.79
CA LEU A 37 -10.02 -5.07 11.02
C LEU A 37 -8.88 -4.07 11.27
N ALA A 38 -8.47 -3.88 12.52
CA ALA A 38 -7.33 -3.03 12.85
C ALA A 38 -6.03 -3.54 12.21
N GLY A 39 -5.80 -4.86 12.22
CA GLY A 39 -4.68 -5.49 11.53
C GLY A 39 -4.71 -5.30 10.01
N LEU A 40 -5.89 -5.41 9.39
CA LEU A 40 -6.09 -5.17 7.95
C LEU A 40 -5.82 -3.70 7.59
N ILE A 41 -6.31 -2.75 8.39
CA ILE A 41 -6.05 -1.32 8.20
C ILE A 41 -4.55 -1.02 8.35
N ALA A 42 -3.90 -1.56 9.39
CA ALA A 42 -2.46 -1.42 9.58
C ALA A 42 -1.66 -2.04 8.43
N CYS A 43 -2.12 -3.16 7.88
CA CYS A 43 -1.52 -3.80 6.72
C CYS A 43 -1.60 -2.91 5.46
N LEU A 44 -2.70 -2.17 5.27
CA LEU A 44 -2.87 -1.21 4.17
C LEU A 44 -2.03 0.07 4.33
N LEU A 45 -1.71 0.46 5.57
CA LEU A 45 -0.84 1.62 5.83
C LEU A 45 0.55 1.42 5.21
N TRP A 46 1.07 0.19 5.21
CA TRP A 46 2.40 -0.08 4.66
C TRP A 46 2.53 0.27 3.17
N PRO A 47 1.77 -0.33 2.22
CA PRO A 47 1.86 0.04 0.81
C PRO A 47 1.44 1.50 0.55
N LEU A 48 0.59 2.09 1.40
CA LEU A 48 0.17 3.48 1.27
C LEU A 48 1.32 4.46 1.46
N THR A 49 2.22 4.22 2.44
CA THR A 49 3.40 5.08 2.65
C THR A 49 4.34 5.09 1.44
N LEU A 50 4.47 3.95 0.75
CA LEU A 50 5.23 3.82 -0.49
C LEU A 50 4.62 4.64 -1.63
N LEU A 51 3.30 4.57 -1.78
CA LEU A 51 2.54 5.38 -2.74
C LEU A 51 2.74 6.88 -2.50
N LEU A 52 2.68 7.32 -1.24
CA LEU A 52 2.93 8.72 -0.86
C LEU A 52 4.36 9.16 -1.23
N PHE A 53 5.36 8.31 -0.97
CA PHE A 53 6.74 8.63 -1.30
C PHE A 53 6.97 8.76 -2.82
N ILE A 54 6.40 7.84 -3.61
CA ILE A 54 6.45 7.87 -5.07
C ILE A 54 5.73 9.11 -5.61
N LEU A 55 4.56 9.44 -5.05
CA LEU A 55 3.78 10.61 -5.44
C LEU A 55 4.54 11.89 -5.14
N HIS A 56 5.10 12.02 -3.93
CA HIS A 56 5.91 13.18 -3.54
C HIS A 56 7.08 13.40 -4.50
N GLY A 57 7.87 12.35 -4.80
CA GLY A 57 8.96 12.46 -5.75
C GLY A 57 8.51 12.83 -7.16
N SER A 58 7.35 12.34 -7.58
CA SER A 58 6.77 12.64 -8.90
C SER A 58 6.28 14.09 -8.99
N VAL A 59 5.62 14.60 -7.94
CA VAL A 59 5.18 16.00 -7.83
C VAL A 59 6.38 16.94 -7.83
N VAL A 60 7.41 16.66 -7.03
CA VAL A 60 8.64 17.48 -7.00
C VAL A 60 9.31 17.52 -8.38
N ARG A 61 9.41 16.37 -9.07
CA ARG A 61 9.93 16.31 -10.44
C ARG A 61 9.08 17.08 -11.44
N LEU A 62 7.76 17.05 -11.31
CA LEU A 62 6.85 17.81 -12.16
C LEU A 62 7.02 19.33 -11.93
N LEU A 63 7.02 19.77 -10.67
CA LEU A 63 7.18 21.18 -10.30
C LEU A 63 8.54 21.74 -10.76
N THR A 64 9.62 20.98 -10.59
CA THR A 64 10.95 21.38 -11.06
C THR A 64 11.03 21.48 -12.58
N ARG A 65 10.33 20.61 -13.33
CA ARG A 65 10.23 20.71 -14.80
C ARG A 65 9.43 21.95 -15.21
N LEU A 66 8.28 22.19 -14.59
CA LEU A 66 7.45 23.38 -14.85
C LEU A 66 8.24 24.66 -14.59
N SER A 67 9.00 24.73 -13.49
CA SER A 67 9.85 25.87 -13.17
C SER A 67 11.00 26.10 -14.16
N ARG A 68 11.46 25.05 -14.87
CA ARG A 68 12.56 25.14 -15.84
C ARG A 68 12.09 25.31 -17.28
N SER A 69 10.79 25.22 -17.55
CA SER A 69 10.26 25.48 -18.89
C SER A 69 10.39 26.98 -19.17
N PRO A 70 11.23 27.43 -20.13
CA PRO A 70 11.17 28.81 -20.56
C PRO A 70 9.80 29.03 -21.22
N ALA A 71 9.10 30.07 -20.78
CA ALA A 71 7.90 30.56 -21.46
C ALA A 71 8.26 31.11 -22.85
#